data_AF-A0A8S2TP97-F1
#
_entry.id   AF-A0A8S2TP97-F1
#
_cell.length_a   1.000
_cell.length_b   1.000
_cell.length_c   1.000
_cell.angle_alpha   90.00
_cell.angle_beta   90.00
_cell.angle_gamma   90.00
#
_symmetry.space_group_name_H-M   'P 1'
#
loop_
_entity.id
_entity.type
_entity.pdbx_description
1 polymer ?
#
loop_
_entity_poly.entity_id
_entity_poly.type
_entity_poly.pdbx_seq_one_letter_code
_entity_poly.pdbx_strand_id
1 'polypeptide(L)'
;MAAYSASKYALESFSDCLRREMAVWGLRVSIIEPGAMRTQIVEELDLAARKQWVSVPDDVKERWGEDFFQHQVKKLEKNTVLKMAENPNKVVEALRHAIMNTCPEIR
;
A
#
# COMPACT_ATOMS: atom_id res chain seq x y z
N MET A 1 -4.16 7.39 -5.30
CA MET A 1 -4.99 6.33 -4.69
C MET A 1 -5.56 5.35 -5.70
N ALA A 2 -6.28 5.77 -6.76
CA ALA A 2 -6.92 4.84 -7.70
C ALA A 2 -6.00 3.73 -8.26
N ALA A 3 -4.85 4.09 -8.86
CA ALA A 3 -3.92 3.11 -9.42
C ALA A 3 -3.31 2.18 -8.35
N TYR A 4 -3.02 2.71 -7.16
CA TYR A 4 -2.50 1.91 -6.04
C TYR A 4 -3.56 0.93 -5.51
N SER A 5 -4.80 1.37 -5.32
CA SER A 5 -5.89 0.50 -4.87
C SER A 5 -6.20 -0.59 -5.91
N ALA A 6 -6.21 -0.24 -7.19
CA ALA A 6 -6.39 -1.20 -8.28
C ALA A 6 -5.28 -2.26 -8.29
N SER A 7 -4.01 -1.87 -8.12
CA SER A 7 -2.90 -2.83 -8.10
C SER A 7 -2.94 -3.76 -6.87
N LYS A 8 -3.37 -3.26 -5.70
CA LYS A 8 -3.52 -4.08 -4.49
C LYS A 8 -4.69 -5.07 -4.59
N TYR A 9 -5.83 -4.64 -5.13
CA TYR A 9 -6.95 -5.56 -5.42
C TYR A 9 -6.57 -6.63 -6.45
N ALA A 10 -5.82 -6.24 -7.49
CA ALA A 10 -5.34 -7.19 -8.49
C ALA A 10 -4.40 -8.23 -7.87
N LEU A 11 -3.53 -7.82 -6.92
CA LEU A 11 -2.65 -8.72 -6.19
C LEU A 11 -3.44 -9.74 -5.36
N GLU A 12 -4.47 -9.32 -4.64
CA GLU A 12 -5.35 -10.24 -3.89
C GLU A 12 -5.99 -11.28 -4.81
N SER A 13 -6.58 -10.84 -5.91
CA SER A 13 -7.21 -11.73 -6.90
C SER A 13 -6.21 -12.69 -7.53
N PHE A 14 -5.03 -12.21 -7.89
CA PHE A 14 -3.94 -13.03 -8.41
C PHE A 14 -3.52 -14.11 -7.41
N SER A 15 -3.29 -13.73 -6.15
CA SER A 15 -2.91 -14.66 -5.09
C SER A 15 -4.00 -15.70 -4.79
N ASP A 16 -5.27 -15.34 -4.91
CA ASP A 16 -6.40 -16.27 -4.77
C ASP A 16 -6.45 -17.33 -5.89
N CYS A 17 -6.16 -16.94 -7.12
CA CYS A 17 -6.00 -17.89 -8.23
C CYS A 17 -4.77 -18.77 -8.03
N LEU A 18 -3.62 -18.15 -7.75
CA LEU A 18 -2.35 -18.86 -7.55
C LEU A 18 -2.47 -19.93 -6.46
N ARG A 19 -3.19 -19.66 -5.37
CA ARG A 19 -3.43 -20.65 -4.31
C ARG A 19 -4.12 -21.92 -4.80
N ARG A 20 -5.14 -21.77 -5.66
CA ARG A 20 -5.89 -22.91 -6.21
C ARG A 20 -5.05 -23.69 -7.21
N GLU A 21 -4.30 -22.97 -8.04
CA GLU A 21 -3.37 -23.57 -8.99
C GLU A 21 -2.28 -24.35 -8.26
N MET A 22 -1.67 -23.75 -7.24
CA MET A 22 -0.57 -24.33 -6.47
C MET A 22 -0.97 -25.53 -5.60
N ALA A 23 -2.27 -25.66 -5.27
CA ALA A 23 -2.78 -26.71 -4.40
C ALA A 23 -2.48 -28.13 -4.91
N VAL A 24 -2.42 -28.35 -6.23
CA VAL A 24 -2.14 -29.68 -6.81
C VAL A 24 -0.72 -30.17 -6.50
N TRP A 25 0.21 -29.27 -6.19
CA TRP A 25 1.58 -29.58 -5.78
C TRP A 25 1.77 -29.55 -4.26
N GLY A 26 0.69 -29.38 -3.47
CA GLY A 26 0.77 -29.24 -2.02
C GLY A 26 1.42 -27.93 -1.56
N LEU A 27 1.55 -26.93 -2.46
CA LEU A 27 2.12 -25.63 -2.15
C LEU A 27 1.04 -24.68 -1.60
N ARG A 28 1.37 -23.96 -0.54
CA ARG A 28 0.47 -23.02 0.15
C ARG A 28 0.83 -21.59 -0.21
N VAL A 29 -0.18 -20.75 -0.40
CA VAL A 29 -0.02 -19.33 -0.76
C VAL A 29 -0.79 -18.47 0.24
N SER A 30 -0.04 -17.60 0.92
CA SER A 30 -0.55 -16.61 1.88
C SER A 30 -0.13 -15.21 1.43
N ILE A 31 -0.96 -14.21 1.69
CA ILE A 31 -0.63 -12.80 1.50
C ILE A 31 -0.58 -12.12 2.86
N ILE A 32 0.31 -11.14 3.01
CA ILE A 32 0.38 -10.31 4.21
C ILE A 32 -0.19 -8.95 3.86
N GLU A 33 -1.25 -8.55 4.58
CA GLU A 33 -2.01 -7.31 4.32
C GLU A 33 -1.76 -6.27 5.42
N PRO A 34 -0.62 -5.56 5.38
CA PRO A 34 -0.35 -4.52 6.37
C PRO A 34 -1.22 -3.30 6.12
N GLY A 35 -1.64 -2.66 7.22
CA GLY A 35 -2.08 -1.27 7.23
C GLY A 35 -0.90 -0.31 7.01
N ALA A 36 -1.08 0.97 7.38
CA ALA A 36 0.02 1.93 7.38
C ALA A 36 1.15 1.44 8.31
N MET A 37 2.40 1.44 7.82
CA MET A 37 3.59 1.02 8.58
C MET A 37 4.62 2.14 8.58
N ARG A 38 5.34 2.31 9.70
CA ARG A 38 6.42 3.31 9.84
C ARG A 38 7.60 2.92 8.96
N THR A 39 7.51 3.32 7.70
CA THR A 39 8.48 3.07 6.63
C THR A 39 8.64 4.36 5.82
N GLN A 40 9.71 4.46 5.04
CA GLN A 40 9.98 5.61 4.19
C GLN A 40 8.82 5.94 3.22
N ILE A 41 8.03 4.95 2.80
CA ILE A 41 6.84 5.16 1.95
C ILE A 41 5.85 6.14 2.59
N VAL A 42 5.65 6.02 3.91
CA VAL A 42 4.73 6.88 4.67
C VAL A 42 5.39 8.20 5.06
N GLU A 43 6.69 8.18 5.37
CA GLU A 43 7.46 9.38 5.75
C GLU A 43 7.65 10.36 4.59
N GLU A 44 7.87 9.84 3.38
CA GLU A 44 8.15 10.65 2.18
C GLU A 44 6.90 10.97 1.34
N LEU A 45 5.70 10.63 1.85
CA LEU A 45 4.46 10.74 1.07
C LEU A 45 4.17 12.18 0.60
N ASP A 46 4.46 13.18 1.44
CA ASP A 46 4.32 14.60 1.06
C ASP A 46 5.31 15.01 -0.03
N LEU A 47 6.58 14.66 0.15
CA LEU A 47 7.63 14.95 -0.82
C LEU A 47 7.33 14.30 -2.18
N ALA A 48 6.86 13.05 -2.17
CA ALA A 48 6.45 12.33 -3.37
C ALA A 48 5.26 13.02 -4.06
N ALA A 49 4.25 13.46 -3.30
CA ALA A 49 3.10 14.19 -3.84
C ALA A 49 3.51 15.52 -4.48
N ARG A 50 4.39 16.30 -3.83
CA ARG A 50 4.94 17.56 -4.37
C ARG A 50 5.76 17.35 -5.63
N LYS A 51 6.64 16.34 -5.66
CA LYS A 51 7.40 15.98 -6.87
C LYS A 51 6.48 15.61 -8.03
N GLN A 52 5.44 14.81 -7.74
CA GLN A 52 4.46 14.43 -8.75
C GLN A 52 3.73 15.66 -9.30
N TRP A 53 3.30 16.59 -8.45
CA TRP A 53 2.63 17.82 -8.89
C TRP A 53 3.49 18.70 -9.80
N VAL A 54 4.78 18.85 -9.50
CA VAL A 54 5.68 19.62 -10.38
C VAL A 54 5.78 18.97 -11.77
N SER A 55 5.77 17.64 -11.82
CA SER A 55 5.90 16.86 -13.07
C SER A 55 4.63 16.75 -13.92
N VAL A 56 3.45 17.12 -13.40
CA VAL A 56 2.23 17.03 -14.23
C VAL A 56 2.21 18.14 -15.30
N PRO A 57 1.61 17.86 -16.47
CA PRO A 57 1.40 18.86 -17.51
C PRO A 57 0.62 20.10 -17.03
N ASP A 58 0.86 21.24 -17.67
CA ASP A 58 0.27 22.51 -17.22
C ASP A 58 -1.25 22.57 -17.42
N ASP A 59 -1.80 21.91 -18.46
CA ASP A 59 -3.25 21.78 -18.66
C ASP A 59 -3.93 21.05 -17.49
N VAL A 60 -3.23 20.08 -16.88
CA VAL A 60 -3.69 19.38 -15.68
C VAL A 60 -3.65 20.32 -14.47
N LYS A 61 -2.56 21.10 -14.31
CA LYS A 61 -2.47 22.08 -13.21
C LYS A 61 -3.55 23.14 -13.30
N GLU A 62 -3.81 23.66 -14.49
CA GLU A 62 -4.89 24.64 -14.74
C GLU A 62 -6.27 24.03 -14.48
N ARG A 63 -6.52 22.80 -14.95
CA ARG A 63 -7.81 22.11 -14.77
C ARG A 63 -8.16 21.86 -13.31
N TRP A 64 -7.19 21.44 -12.51
CA TRP A 64 -7.42 21.09 -11.10
C TRP A 64 -7.21 22.27 -10.15
N GLY A 65 -6.38 23.24 -10.54
CA GLY A 65 -6.02 24.39 -9.74
C GLY A 65 -5.03 24.07 -8.61
N GLU A 66 -4.17 25.03 -8.29
CA GLU A 66 -3.21 24.91 -7.19
C GLU A 66 -3.91 24.73 -5.84
N ASP A 67 -5.06 25.38 -5.63
CA ASP A 67 -5.84 25.28 -4.39
C ASP A 67 -6.27 23.85 -4.06
N PHE A 68 -6.63 23.06 -5.08
CA PHE A 68 -6.96 21.65 -4.90
C PHE A 68 -5.73 20.87 -4.42
N PHE A 69 -4.58 21.08 -5.04
CA PHE A 69 -3.34 20.42 -4.65
C PHE A 69 -2.92 20.79 -3.22
N GLN A 70 -2.96 22.08 -2.88
CA GLN A 70 -2.65 22.58 -1.54
C GLN A 70 -3.60 22.01 -0.47
N HIS A 71 -4.89 21.88 -0.78
CA HIS A 71 -5.85 21.23 0.11
C HIS A 71 -5.47 19.76 0.39
N GLN A 72 -5.08 19.04 -0.66
CA GLN A 72 -4.69 17.63 -0.56
C GLN A 72 -3.39 17.44 0.22
N VAL A 73 -2.39 18.27 -0.05
CA VAL A 73 -1.11 18.30 0.70
C VAL A 73 -1.33 18.62 2.16
N LYS A 74 -2.11 19.65 2.48
CA LYS A 74 -2.44 20.02 3.88
C LYS A 74 -3.11 18.89 4.65
N LYS A 75 -3.86 18.02 3.97
CA LYS A 75 -4.45 16.82 4.57
C LYS A 75 -3.39 15.75 4.87
N LEU A 76 -2.36 15.63 4.03
CA LEU A 76 -1.20 14.77 4.26
C LEU A 76 -0.31 15.31 5.40
N GLU A 77 -0.04 16.62 5.42
CA GLU A 77 0.76 17.31 6.45
C GLU A 77 0.18 17.20 7.87
N LYS A 78 -1.14 16.98 8.00
CA LYS A 78 -1.77 16.69 9.31
C LYS A 78 -1.27 15.38 9.95
N ASN A 79 -0.36 14.66 9.29
CA ASN A 79 0.33 13.46 9.74
C ASN A 79 -0.63 12.34 10.13
N THR A 80 -1.85 12.32 9.58
CA THR A 80 -2.86 11.32 9.97
C THR A 80 -2.39 9.91 9.66
N VAL A 81 -1.78 9.69 8.49
CA VAL A 81 -1.24 8.38 8.10
C VAL A 81 -0.04 8.00 8.97
N LEU A 82 0.87 8.94 9.24
CA LEU A 82 2.07 8.71 10.05
C LEU A 82 1.71 8.42 11.52
N LYS A 83 0.67 9.06 12.05
CA LYS A 83 0.11 8.80 13.38
C LYS A 83 -0.57 7.43 13.48
N MET A 84 -1.22 7.01 12.40
CA MET A 84 -1.85 5.68 12.29
C MET A 84 -0.85 4.58 11.94
N ALA A 85 0.37 4.93 11.52
CA ALA A 85 1.37 3.97 11.09
C ALA A 85 1.86 3.12 12.26
N GLU A 86 1.74 1.80 12.09
CA GLU A 86 2.13 0.82 13.06
C GLU A 86 3.62 0.44 12.95
N ASN A 87 4.11 -0.34 13.92
CA ASN A 87 5.48 -0.84 13.90
C ASN A 87 5.63 -1.95 12.84
N PRO A 88 6.59 -1.84 11.90
CA PRO A 88 6.86 -2.87 10.89
C PRO A 88 7.09 -4.29 11.43
N ASN A 89 7.50 -4.44 12.70
CA ASN A 89 7.65 -5.74 13.34
C ASN A 89 6.36 -6.57 13.33
N LYS A 90 5.17 -5.94 13.27
CA LYS A 90 3.91 -6.68 13.07
C LYS A 90 3.92 -7.49 11.77
N VAL A 91 4.50 -6.95 10.71
CA VAL A 91 4.65 -7.65 9.42
C VAL A 91 5.62 -8.81 9.54
N VAL A 92 6.71 -8.63 10.30
CA VAL A 92 7.69 -9.69 10.57
C VAL A 92 7.04 -10.86 11.31
N GLU A 93 6.20 -10.58 12.31
CA GLU A 93 5.46 -11.63 13.01
C GLU A 93 4.45 -12.35 12.11
N ALA A 94 3.74 -11.62 11.25
CA ALA A 94 2.82 -12.22 10.27
C ALA A 94 3.58 -13.11 9.26
N LEU A 95 4.75 -12.68 8.79
CA LEU A 95 5.62 -13.48 7.94
C LEU A 95 6.12 -14.75 8.65
N ARG A 96 6.53 -14.62 9.92
CA ARG A 96 6.95 -15.76 10.75
C ARG A 96 5.81 -16.78 10.87
N HIS A 97 4.58 -16.32 11.10
CA HIS A 97 3.41 -17.19 11.12
C HIS A 97 3.19 -17.91 9.78
N ALA A 98 3.22 -17.17 8.66
CA ALA A 98 3.00 -17.73 7.33
C ALA A 98 4.02 -18.81 6.94
N ILE A 99 5.28 -18.65 7.34
CA ILE A 99 6.37 -19.57 6.99
C ILE A 99 6.45 -20.75 7.94
N MET A 100 6.31 -20.52 9.25
CA MET A 100 6.61 -21.53 10.27
C MET A 100 5.42 -22.46 10.58
N ASN A 101 4.20 -22.10 10.19
CA ASN A 101 3.01 -22.88 10.56
C ASN A 101 2.71 -24.03 9.58
N THR A 102 2.23 -25.15 10.11
CA THR A 102 1.73 -26.29 9.32
C THR A 102 0.35 -26.04 8.73
N CYS A 103 -0.33 -24.98 9.15
CA CYS A 103 -1.52 -24.43 8.48
C CYS A 103 -1.52 -22.89 8.57
N PRO A 104 -0.78 -22.19 7.69
CA PRO A 104 -0.74 -20.73 7.69
C PRO A 104 -2.09 -20.17 7.22
N GLU A 105 -2.45 -19.03 7.78
CA GLU A 105 -3.60 -18.26 7.34
C GLU A 105 -3.40 -17.75 5.92
N ILE A 106 -4.53 -17.56 5.22
CA ILE A 106 -4.52 -17.12 3.84
C ILE A 106 -4.21 -15.61 3.74
N ARG A 107 -4.63 -14.85 4.75
CA ARG A 107 -4.52 -13.38 4.89
C ARG A 107 -4.37 -13.04 6.36
#